data_AF-A0A2E8XAR7-F1
#
_entry.id   AF-A0A2E8XAR7-F1
#
_cell.length_a   1.000
_cell.length_b   1.000
_cell.length_c   1.000
_cell.angle_alpha   90.00
_cell.angle_beta   90.00
_cell.angle_gamma   90.00
#
_symmetry.space_group_name_H-M   'P 1'
#
loop_
_entity.id
_entity.type
_entity.pdbx_description
1 polymer ?
#
loop_
_entity_poly.entity_id
_entity_poly.type
_entity_poly.pdbx_seq_one_letter_code
_entity_poly.pdbx_strand_id
1 'polypeptide(L)' 'MTKRTAAKHKIDRRMGENLWGRPKSPVNRREYGPGEHGQRRKAKLSDFGIQLRAKQKL' A
#
# COMPACT_ATOMS: atom_id res chain seq x y z
N MET A 1 -13.42 -2.08 -15.92
CA MET A 1 -12.05 -1.68 -15.53
C MET A 1 -11.95 -0.15 -15.58
N THR A 2 -12.53 0.55 -14.60
CA THR A 2 -12.41 2.02 -14.51
C THR A 2 -11.08 2.37 -13.83
N LYS A 3 -10.36 3.36 -14.35
CA LYS A 3 -9.12 3.85 -13.74
C LYS A 3 -9.46 4.42 -12.36
N ARG A 4 -8.72 4.01 -11.31
CA ARG A 4 -8.91 4.52 -9.94
C ARG A 4 -8.40 5.97 -9.85
N THR A 5 -9.27 6.95 -10.08
CA THR A 5 -8.94 8.38 -10.04
C THR A 5 -8.92 8.94 -8.61
N ALA A 6 -9.87 8.54 -7.76
CA ALA A 6 -10.15 9.22 -6.50
C ALA A 6 -9.16 8.96 -5.34
N ALA A 7 -8.37 7.87 -5.38
CA ALA A 7 -7.55 7.45 -4.23
C ALA A 7 -6.16 6.94 -4.62
N LYS A 8 -5.49 7.63 -5.54
CA LYS A 8 -4.16 7.27 -6.07
C LYS A 8 -3.15 6.95 -4.96
N HIS A 9 -3.06 7.81 -3.95
CA HIS A 9 -2.05 7.75 -2.89
C HIS A 9 -2.39 6.82 -1.71
N LYS A 10 -3.59 6.21 -1.71
CA LYS A 10 -3.96 5.18 -0.71
C LYS A 10 -3.18 3.89 -0.94
N ILE A 11 -2.73 3.66 -2.18
CA ILE A 11 -1.98 2.47 -2.59
C ILE A 11 -0.55 2.51 -2.04
N ASP A 12 0.11 3.67 -1.98
CA ASP A 12 1.46 3.81 -1.42
C ASP A 12 1.55 3.18 -0.02
N ARG A 13 0.59 3.53 0.85
CA ARG A 13 0.50 3.00 2.22
C ARG A 13 0.07 1.54 2.28
N ARG A 14 -0.67 1.06 1.28
CA ARG A 14 -1.08 -0.35 1.19
C ARG A 14 0.11 -1.23 0.82
N MET A 15 0.94 -0.76 -0.10
CA MET A 15 2.15 -1.46 -0.56
C MET A 15 3.35 -1.20 0.36
N GLY A 16 3.30 -0.16 1.18
CA GLY A 16 4.39 0.22 2.08
C GLY A 16 5.55 0.90 1.35
N GLU A 17 5.30 1.40 0.14
CA GLU A 17 6.32 1.99 -0.73
C GLU A 17 5.79 3.23 -1.45
N ASN A 18 6.70 4.08 -1.90
CA ASN A 18 6.37 5.27 -2.67
C ASN A 18 6.38 4.96 -4.17
N LEU A 19 5.25 4.50 -4.70
CA LEU A 19 5.15 4.02 -6.09
C LEU A 19 5.28 5.13 -7.13
N TRP A 20 5.04 6.38 -6.74
CA TRP A 20 5.08 7.54 -7.64
C TRP A 20 6.30 8.45 -7.41
N GLY A 21 7.26 8.04 -6.59
CA GLY A 21 8.51 8.80 -6.37
C GLY A 21 8.30 10.22 -5.79
N ARG A 22 7.18 10.47 -5.08
CA ARG A 22 6.87 11.80 -4.56
C ARG A 22 7.61 12.10 -3.27
N PRO A 23 8.17 13.30 -3.07
CA PRO A 23 8.83 13.66 -1.81
C PRO A 23 7.87 13.66 -0.61
N LYS A 24 6.62 14.08 -0.83
CA LYS A 24 5.55 14.07 0.19
C LYS A 24 4.64 12.83 0.07
N SER A 25 5.23 11.64 -0.08
CA SER A 25 4.44 10.40 -0.12
C SER A 25 3.76 10.13 1.23
N PRO A 26 2.48 9.68 1.26
CA PRO A 26 1.82 9.40 2.53
C PRO A 26 2.45 8.27 3.33
N VAL A 27 3.25 7.40 2.69
CA VAL A 27 3.99 6.33 3.37
C VAL A 27 5.08 6.90 4.28
N ASN A 28 5.78 7.95 3.84
CA ASN A 28 6.87 8.60 4.61
C ASN A 28 6.37 9.20 5.94
N ARG A 29 5.07 9.53 6.03
CA ARG A 29 4.45 10.05 7.26
C ARG A 29 3.70 8.97 8.05
N ARG A 30 3.24 7.92 7.38
CA ARG A 30 2.36 6.89 7.93
C ARG A 30 2.72 5.54 7.29
N GLU A 31 3.72 4.90 7.88
CA GLU A 31 4.30 3.62 7.43
C GLU A 31 3.37 2.40 7.60
N TYR A 32 2.21 2.62 8.22
CA TYR A 32 1.19 1.61 8.44
C TYR A 32 0.13 1.61 7.33
N GLY A 33 -0.63 0.50 7.23
CA GLY A 33 -1.64 0.33 6.18
C GLY A 33 -2.77 1.36 6.24
N PRO A 34 -3.52 1.59 5.16
CA PRO A 34 -4.70 2.45 5.20
C PRO A 34 -5.88 1.76 5.92
N GLY A 35 -6.78 2.54 6.53
CA GLY A 35 -7.96 2.06 7.25
C GLY A 35 -7.76 1.96 8.76
N GLU A 36 -8.83 1.65 9.48
CA GLU A 36 -8.86 1.58 10.95
C GLU A 36 -7.88 0.54 11.51
N HIS A 37 -7.82 -0.64 10.89
CA HIS A 37 -6.88 -1.70 11.29
C HIS A 37 -5.45 -1.48 10.77
N GLY A 38 -5.19 -0.35 10.11
CA GLY A 38 -3.91 -0.05 9.50
C GLY A 38 -2.75 -0.08 10.49
N GLN A 39 -2.98 0.41 11.71
CA GLN A 39 -2.00 0.50 12.80
C GLN A 39 -1.86 -0.79 13.63
N ARG A 40 -2.74 -1.78 13.43
CA ARG A 40 -2.63 -3.05 14.14
C ARG A 40 -1.38 -3.81 13.66
N ARG A 41 -0.83 -4.66 14.53
CA ARG A 41 0.32 -5.53 14.16
C ARG A 41 -0.05 -6.39 12.95
N LYS A 42 0.81 -6.39 11.92
CA LYS A 42 0.62 -7.23 10.73
C LYS A 42 0.98 -8.67 11.07
N ALA A 43 0.06 -9.59 10.78
CA ALA A 43 0.36 -11.02 10.80
C ALA A 43 1.27 -11.40 9.61
N LYS A 44 1.94 -12.56 9.71
CA LYS A 44 2.73 -13.12 8.61
C LYS A 44 1.82 -13.36 7.39
N LEU A 45 2.23 -12.87 6.23
CA LEU A 45 1.50 -13.13 4.98
C LEU A 45 1.71 -14.58 4.54
N SER A 46 0.69 -15.15 3.89
CA SER A 46 0.83 -16.39 3.15
C SER A 46 1.73 -16.19 1.92
N ASP A 47 2.26 -17.30 1.40
CA ASP A 47 3.09 -17.28 0.19
C ASP A 47 2.37 -16.66 -1.02
N PHE A 48 1.10 -17.06 -1.23
CA PHE A 48 0.23 -16.42 -2.22
C PHE A 48 0.06 -14.91 -1.97
N GLY A 49 -0.05 -14.49 -0.71
CA GLY A 49 -0.16 -13.07 -0.35
C GLY A 49 1.08 -12.26 -0.73
N ILE A 50 2.27 -12.87 -0.68
CA ILE A 50 3.53 -12.26 -1.14
C ILE A 50 3.49 -12.10 -2.66
N GLN A 51 3.14 -13.15 -3.40
CA GLN A 51 3.05 -13.12 -4.86
C GLN A 51 2.00 -12.12 -5.36
N LEU A 52 0.82 -12.08 -4.70
CA LEU A 52 -0.24 -11.15 -5.02
C LEU A 52 0.20 -9.68 -4.83
N ARG A 53 0.99 -9.40 -3.79
CA ARG A 53 1.56 -8.06 -3.59
C ARG A 53 2.56 -7.71 -4.68
N ALA A 54 3.46 -8.62 -5.04
CA ALA A 54 4.40 -8.39 -6.14
C ALA A 54 3.63 -8.06 -7.44
N LYS A 55 2.58 -8.82 -7.74
CA LYS A 55 1.71 -8.59 -8.90
C LYS A 55 0.98 -7.24 -8.86
N GLN A 56 0.55 -6.78 -7.68
CA GLN A 56 -0.16 -5.49 -7.52
C GLN A 56 0.77 -4.28 -7.59
N LYS A 57 2.08 -4.49 -7.43
CA LYS A 57 3.10 -3.44 -7.50
C LYS A 57 3.51 -3.14 -8.95
N LEU A 58 3.55 -4.18 -9.78
CA LEU A 58 3.83 -4.11 -11.21
C LEU A 58 2.71 -3.39 -11.96
#